data_AF-A0A182ETK1-F1
#
_entry.id   AF-A0A182ETK1-F1
#
_cell.length_a   1.000
_cell.length_b   1.000
_cell.length_c   1.000
_cell.angle_alpha   90.00
_cell.angle_beta   90.00
_cell.angle_gamma   90.00
#
_symmetry.space_group_name_H-M   'P 1'
#
loop_
_entity.id
_entity.type
_entity.pdbx_description
1 polymer ?
#
loop_
_entity_poly.entity_id
_entity_poly.type
_entity_poly.pdbx_seq_one_letter_code
_entity_poly.pdbx_strand_id
1 'polypeptide(L)'
;MSDGLRTLIALATTAAHRFYSDNNQNNATSLDNHLAKLVQLTNTLDSSARLSIHDRQLCELLRHCSLLLNGISTSAIIRSRLHLFLFNLGEDLQICGSIFESLKLSLREQLGPENLIDVLRLLQVLTYERNVVLGIWTNDLISFLLREVTCDDEPEWLPYCIAILCNLATRSKSACLRMRKSSSYKAFTHKLLKLLAHNSRTVVISSLVLIGFLEEKLRNTVFCSRNIPQTFRCIFNVLILGDHLMTRHIAVDLLKRLIIGDSAD
;
A
#
# COMPACT_ATOMS: atom_id res chain seq x y z
N MET A 1 8.56 -13.23 20.20
CA MET A 1 7.29 -13.84 19.75
C MET A 1 6.77 -14.73 20.86
N SER A 2 5.53 -14.55 21.30
CA SER A 2 4.91 -15.40 22.33
C SER A 2 4.68 -16.82 21.81
N ASP A 3 4.76 -17.82 22.69
CA ASP A 3 4.56 -19.23 22.30
C ASP A 3 3.17 -19.47 21.69
N GLY A 4 2.14 -18.75 22.17
CA GLY A 4 0.80 -18.82 21.60
C GLY A 4 0.72 -18.39 20.12
N LEU A 5 1.49 -17.37 19.71
CA LEU A 5 1.53 -16.95 18.31
C LEU A 5 2.26 -17.96 17.43
N ARG A 6 3.35 -18.56 17.92
CA ARG A 6 4.05 -19.66 17.21
C ARG A 6 3.13 -20.84 16.94
N THR A 7 2.37 -21.26 17.95
CA THR A 7 1.42 -22.36 17.81
C THR A 7 0.34 -22.04 16.78
N LEU A 8 -0.24 -20.83 16.83
CA LEU A 8 -1.26 -20.41 15.88
C LEU A 8 -0.72 -20.30 14.45
N ILE A 9 0.50 -19.79 14.25
CA ILE A 9 1.16 -19.76 12.95
C ILE A 9 1.31 -21.19 12.42
N ALA A 10 1.86 -22.13 13.21
CA ALA A 10 2.05 -23.52 12.77
C ALA A 10 0.71 -24.22 12.42
N LEU A 11 -0.35 -23.96 13.18
CA LEU A 11 -1.69 -24.48 12.90
C LEU A 11 -2.25 -23.90 11.60
N ALA A 12 -2.12 -22.59 11.40
CA ALA A 12 -2.53 -21.93 10.16
C ALA A 12 -1.73 -22.42 8.95
N THR A 13 -0.42 -22.64 9.08
CA THR A 13 0.44 -23.23 8.03
C THR A 13 -0.05 -24.61 7.65
N THR A 14 -0.34 -25.46 8.64
CA THR A 14 -0.83 -26.82 8.40
C THR A 14 -2.20 -26.81 7.73
N ALA A 15 -3.11 -25.94 8.17
CA ALA A 15 -4.44 -25.79 7.56
C ALA A 15 -4.34 -25.26 6.12
N ALA A 16 -3.44 -24.30 5.86
CA ALA A 16 -3.20 -23.74 4.54
C ALA A 16 -2.63 -24.79 3.58
N HIS A 17 -1.69 -25.61 4.06
CA HIS A 17 -1.16 -26.74 3.29
C HIS A 17 -2.25 -27.75 2.95
N ARG A 18 -3.08 -28.16 3.92
CA ARG A 18 -4.17 -29.12 3.68
C ARG A 18 -5.19 -28.60 2.69
N PHE A 19 -5.58 -27.33 2.81
CA PHE A 19 -6.53 -26.70 1.89
C PHE A 19 -5.95 -26.59 0.47
N TYR A 20 -4.65 -26.27 0.35
CA TYR A 20 -3.97 -26.24 -0.94
C TYR A 20 -3.89 -27.62 -1.60
N SER A 21 -3.60 -28.67 -0.82
CA SER A 21 -3.47 -30.05 -1.31
C SER A 21 -4.82 -30.71 -1.63
N ASP A 22 -5.86 -30.39 -0.86
CA ASP A 22 -7.21 -30.92 -1.04
C ASP A 22 -8.25 -29.82 -0.73
N ASN A 23 -8.80 -29.25 -1.79
CA ASN A 23 -9.78 -28.18 -1.72
C ASN A 23 -11.19 -28.75 -1.45
N ASN A 24 -11.49 -28.97 -0.18
CA ASN A 24 -12.81 -29.37 0.29
C ASN A 24 -13.36 -28.40 1.36
N GLN A 25 -14.68 -28.45 1.60
CA GLN A 25 -15.37 -27.53 2.51
C GLN A 25 -14.86 -27.60 3.96
N ASN A 26 -14.44 -28.79 4.41
CA ASN A 26 -13.91 -28.99 5.76
C ASN A 26 -12.55 -28.30 5.93
N ASN A 27 -11.67 -28.43 4.93
CA ASN A 27 -10.37 -27.78 4.90
C ASN A 27 -10.52 -26.26 4.77
N ALA A 28 -11.47 -25.77 3.97
CA ALA A 28 -11.78 -24.35 3.85
C ALA A 28 -12.22 -23.75 5.20
N THR A 29 -13.17 -24.41 5.88
CA THR A 29 -13.68 -23.98 7.19
C THR A 29 -12.59 -24.03 8.26
N SER A 30 -11.75 -25.07 8.23
CA SER A 30 -10.60 -25.18 9.14
C SER A 30 -9.61 -24.05 8.92
N LEU A 31 -9.20 -23.78 7.68
CA LEU A 31 -8.30 -22.68 7.36
C LEU A 31 -8.89 -21.34 7.79
N ASP A 32 -10.15 -21.09 7.46
CA ASP A 32 -10.86 -19.87 7.83
C ASP A 32 -10.77 -19.64 9.35
N ASN A 33 -11.15 -20.62 10.16
CA ASN A 33 -11.11 -20.52 11.64
C ASN A 33 -9.72 -20.21 12.20
N HIS A 34 -8.66 -20.83 11.65
CA HIS A 34 -7.30 -20.56 12.09
C HIS A 34 -6.83 -19.17 11.68
N LEU A 35 -7.19 -18.71 10.48
CA LEU A 35 -6.90 -17.35 10.02
C LEU A 35 -7.64 -16.29 10.85
N ALA A 36 -8.89 -16.51 11.25
CA ALA A 36 -9.61 -15.56 12.12
C ALA A 36 -8.89 -15.37 13.46
N LYS A 37 -8.52 -16.47 14.10
CA LYS A 37 -7.78 -16.43 15.37
C LYS A 37 -6.42 -15.74 15.21
N LEU A 38 -5.75 -16.00 14.10
CA LEU A 38 -4.46 -15.40 13.78
C LEU A 38 -4.58 -13.89 13.53
N VAL A 39 -5.59 -13.44 12.78
CA VAL A 39 -5.90 -12.02 12.56
C VAL A 39 -6.24 -11.33 13.87
N GLN A 40 -7.10 -11.93 14.70
CA GLN A 40 -7.47 -11.37 16.00
C GLN A 40 -6.25 -11.17 16.89
N LEU A 41 -5.39 -12.19 16.99
CA LEU A 41 -4.20 -12.12 17.83
C LEU A 41 -3.16 -11.13 17.27
N THR A 42 -2.94 -11.13 15.96
CA THR A 42 -2.00 -10.18 15.34
C THR A 42 -2.48 -8.73 15.38
N ASN A 43 -3.79 -8.47 15.41
CA ASN A 43 -4.36 -7.13 15.59
C ASN A 43 -4.15 -6.58 17.01
N THR A 44 -3.94 -7.47 18.00
CA THR A 44 -3.66 -7.07 19.39
C THR A 44 -2.17 -6.92 19.70
N LEU A 45 -1.30 -7.30 18.76
CA LEU A 45 0.14 -7.10 18.92
C LEU A 45 0.44 -5.61 18.80
N ASP A 46 1.29 -5.12 19.70
CA ASP A 46 1.78 -3.75 19.59
C ASP A 46 2.47 -3.55 18.24
N SER A 47 2.29 -2.38 17.61
CA SER A 47 2.90 -2.03 16.32
C SER A 47 4.43 -2.14 16.30
N SER A 48 5.06 -2.16 17.48
CA SER A 48 6.50 -2.39 17.69
C SER A 48 6.89 -3.84 17.95
N ALA A 49 5.93 -4.76 18.08
CA ALA A 49 6.16 -6.19 18.31
C ALA A 49 6.63 -6.86 17.01
N ARG A 50 7.89 -6.62 16.67
CA ARG A 50 8.56 -7.17 15.48
C ARG A 50 8.41 -8.69 15.43
N LEU A 51 7.74 -9.18 14.40
CA LEU A 51 7.73 -10.60 14.11
C LEU A 51 8.98 -10.91 13.30
N SER A 52 9.98 -11.45 14.00
CA SER A 52 11.21 -11.93 13.38
C SER A 52 10.88 -13.02 12.35
N ILE A 53 11.14 -12.70 11.08
CA ILE A 53 10.94 -13.56 9.89
C ILE A 53 11.83 -14.82 9.90
N HIS A 54 12.74 -14.96 10.87
CA HIS A 54 13.54 -16.17 11.03
C HIS A 54 12.72 -17.39 11.51
N ASP A 55 11.42 -17.23 11.77
CA ASP A 55 10.54 -18.35 12.06
C ASP A 55 10.15 -19.10 10.78
N ARG A 56 10.66 -20.34 10.65
CA ARG A 56 10.43 -21.22 9.51
C ARG A 56 8.93 -21.43 9.21
N GLN A 57 8.08 -21.48 10.24
CA GLN A 57 6.64 -21.69 10.05
C GLN A 57 5.95 -20.45 9.48
N LEU A 58 6.42 -19.26 9.86
CA LEU A 58 5.95 -18.00 9.29
C LEU A 58 6.31 -17.90 7.81
N CYS A 59 7.56 -18.22 7.43
CA CYS A 59 7.96 -18.24 6.01
C CYS A 59 7.12 -19.23 5.19
N GLU A 60 6.85 -20.41 5.73
CA GLU A 60 6.03 -21.41 5.04
C GLU A 60 4.56 -20.96 4.91
N LEU A 61 4.01 -20.32 5.96
CA LEU A 61 2.68 -19.72 5.90
C LEU A 61 2.60 -18.64 4.82
N LEU A 62 3.59 -17.73 4.78
CA LEU A 62 3.67 -16.67 3.77
C LEU A 62 3.76 -17.22 2.35
N ARG A 63 4.51 -18.30 2.15
CA ARG A 63 4.55 -19.04 0.88
C ARG A 63 3.15 -19.55 0.51
N HIS A 64 2.45 -20.17 1.44
CA HIS A 64 1.08 -20.61 1.21
C HIS A 64 0.10 -19.44 1.01
N CYS A 65 0.27 -18.31 1.68
CA CYS A 65 -0.55 -17.12 1.46
C CYS A 65 -0.48 -16.69 -0.01
N SER A 66 0.73 -16.63 -0.59
CA SER A 66 0.89 -16.27 -2.01
C SER A 66 0.18 -17.23 -2.97
N LEU A 67 0.26 -18.54 -2.70
CA LEU A 67 -0.40 -19.57 -3.51
C LEU A 67 -1.92 -19.50 -3.39
N LEU A 68 -2.42 -19.35 -2.17
CA LEU A 68 -3.86 -19.34 -1.88
C LEU A 68 -4.52 -18.05 -2.36
N LEU A 69 -3.87 -16.91 -2.18
CA LEU A 69 -4.37 -15.64 -2.70
C LEU A 69 -4.45 -15.64 -4.24
N ASN A 70 -3.58 -16.40 -4.92
CA ASN A 70 -3.63 -16.58 -6.38
C ASN A 70 -4.55 -17.73 -6.83
N GLY A 71 -5.09 -18.53 -5.91
CA GLY A 71 -5.91 -19.70 -6.21
C GLY A 71 -7.36 -19.31 -6.54
N ILE A 72 -7.87 -19.79 -7.67
CA ILE A 72 -9.26 -19.57 -8.13
C ILE A 72 -10.28 -20.22 -7.17
N SER A 73 -9.87 -21.30 -6.50
CA SER A 73 -10.67 -22.03 -5.52
C SER A 73 -10.79 -21.36 -4.15
N THR A 74 -9.99 -20.33 -3.88
CA THR A 74 -9.96 -19.67 -2.58
C THR A 74 -11.13 -18.71 -2.45
N SER A 75 -11.95 -18.88 -1.42
CA SER A 75 -13.11 -18.02 -1.19
C SER A 75 -12.70 -16.57 -0.84
N ALA A 76 -13.60 -15.62 -1.12
CA ALA A 76 -13.39 -14.21 -0.80
C ALA A 76 -13.12 -13.96 0.70
N ILE A 77 -13.76 -14.72 1.58
CA ILE A 77 -13.58 -14.62 3.04
C ILE A 77 -12.14 -15.00 3.44
N ILE A 78 -11.64 -16.13 2.91
CA ILE A 78 -10.27 -16.58 3.19
C ILE A 78 -9.27 -15.56 2.65
N ARG A 79 -9.48 -15.02 1.44
CA ARG A 79 -8.63 -13.96 0.86
C ARG A 79 -8.60 -12.71 1.74
N SER A 80 -9.75 -12.24 2.20
CA SER A 80 -9.84 -11.09 3.12
C SER A 80 -9.06 -11.34 4.42
N ARG A 81 -9.20 -12.51 5.04
CA ARG A 81 -8.43 -12.86 6.25
C ARG A 81 -6.92 -12.95 6.01
N LEU A 82 -6.50 -13.48 4.86
CA LEU A 82 -5.10 -13.50 4.45
C LEU A 82 -4.56 -12.08 4.28
N HIS A 83 -5.31 -11.17 3.66
CA HIS A 83 -4.92 -9.77 3.52
C HIS A 83 -4.79 -9.07 4.88
N LEU A 84 -5.76 -9.25 5.79
CA LEU A 84 -5.70 -8.70 7.14
C LEU A 84 -4.53 -9.25 7.95
N PHE A 85 -4.24 -10.54 7.82
CA PHE A 85 -3.08 -11.15 8.47
C PHE A 85 -1.78 -10.53 7.96
N LEU A 86 -1.62 -10.44 6.63
CA LEU A 86 -0.44 -9.82 6.01
C LEU A 86 -0.30 -8.34 6.38
N PHE A 87 -1.42 -7.63 6.54
CA PHE A 87 -1.46 -6.25 7.03
C PHE A 87 -0.88 -6.15 8.44
N ASN A 88 -1.32 -7.03 9.35
CA ASN A 88 -0.83 -7.02 10.72
C ASN A 88 0.65 -7.43 10.82
N LEU A 89 1.16 -8.24 9.89
CA LEU A 89 2.57 -8.66 9.87
C LEU A 89 3.53 -7.56 9.43
N GLY A 90 3.08 -6.64 8.58
CA GLY A 90 3.64 -5.31 8.38
C GLY A 90 5.15 -5.15 8.13
N GLU A 91 6.01 -6.17 7.96
CA GLU A 91 7.48 -5.98 8.03
C GLU A 91 8.32 -6.49 6.84
N ASP A 92 7.90 -7.48 6.04
CA ASP A 92 8.75 -8.02 4.96
C ASP A 92 8.34 -7.64 3.54
N LEU A 93 9.25 -6.94 2.86
CA LEU A 93 9.20 -6.50 1.47
C LEU A 93 9.21 -7.63 0.45
N GLN A 94 9.66 -8.84 0.82
CA GLN A 94 9.70 -9.99 -0.07
C GLN A 94 8.30 -10.49 -0.48
N ILE A 95 7.28 -10.23 0.34
CA ILE A 95 5.90 -10.66 0.12
C ILE A 95 5.14 -9.66 -0.76
N CYS A 96 5.63 -8.42 -0.90
CA CYS A 96 4.95 -7.35 -1.66
C CYS A 96 4.67 -7.75 -3.12
N GLY A 97 5.58 -8.48 -3.77
CA GLY A 97 5.37 -8.99 -5.12
C GLY A 97 4.24 -10.00 -5.19
N SER A 98 4.18 -10.95 -4.25
CA SER A 98 3.11 -11.93 -4.14
C SER A 98 1.76 -11.29 -3.80
N ILE A 99 1.74 -10.35 -2.84
CA ILE A 99 0.55 -9.57 -2.49
C ILE A 99 0.03 -8.78 -3.70
N PHE A 100 0.92 -8.22 -4.51
CA PHE A 100 0.53 -7.50 -5.71
C PHE A 100 0.02 -8.43 -6.82
N GLU A 101 0.63 -9.59 -7.06
CA GLU A 101 0.09 -10.56 -8.04
C GLU A 101 -1.31 -11.05 -7.61
N SER A 102 -1.54 -11.20 -6.31
CA SER A 102 -2.86 -11.49 -5.76
C SER A 102 -3.85 -10.32 -5.87
N LEU A 103 -3.39 -9.07 -5.70
CA LEU A 103 -4.17 -7.88 -6.03
C LEU A 103 -4.57 -7.89 -7.51
N LYS A 104 -3.65 -8.23 -8.40
CA LYS A 104 -3.90 -8.28 -9.85
C LYS A 104 -4.95 -9.32 -10.23
N LEU A 105 -4.96 -10.48 -9.56
CA LEU A 105 -6.02 -11.49 -9.71
C LEU A 105 -7.34 -11.02 -9.09
N SER A 106 -7.30 -10.40 -7.92
CA SER A 106 -8.47 -9.80 -7.25
C SER A 106 -9.14 -8.69 -8.07
N LEU A 107 -8.33 -7.83 -8.70
CA LEU A 107 -8.74 -6.78 -9.64
C LEU A 107 -9.33 -7.35 -10.94
N ARG A 108 -8.85 -8.51 -11.40
CA ARG A 108 -9.38 -9.22 -12.57
C ARG A 108 -10.68 -9.96 -12.28
N GLU A 109 -10.84 -10.47 -11.07
CA GLU A 109 -12.02 -11.23 -10.62
C GLU A 109 -13.17 -10.34 -10.12
N GLN A 110 -13.05 -9.01 -10.18
CA GLN A 110 -14.06 -8.06 -9.69
C GLN A 110 -14.47 -8.33 -8.23
N LEU A 111 -13.51 -8.63 -7.36
CA LEU A 111 -13.76 -8.60 -5.92
C LEU A 111 -14.14 -7.15 -5.58
N GLY A 112 -15.37 -6.93 -5.12
CA GLY A 112 -15.99 -5.61 -4.98
C GLY A 112 -15.16 -4.54 -4.23
N PRO A 113 -15.63 -3.28 -4.19
CA PRO A 113 -14.83 -2.10 -3.83
C PRO A 113 -14.12 -2.20 -2.46
N GLU A 114 -14.71 -2.89 -1.48
CA GLU A 114 -14.12 -3.10 -0.15
C GLU A 114 -12.81 -3.90 -0.20
N ASN A 115 -12.76 -4.98 -0.98
CA ASN A 115 -11.54 -5.79 -1.13
C ASN A 115 -10.43 -4.99 -1.78
N LEU A 116 -10.78 -4.16 -2.79
CA LEU A 116 -9.80 -3.28 -3.43
C LEU A 116 -9.23 -2.27 -2.44
N ILE A 117 -10.08 -1.65 -1.63
CA ILE A 117 -9.66 -0.69 -0.60
C ILE A 117 -8.70 -1.34 0.39
N ASP A 118 -9.02 -2.54 0.90
CA ASP A 118 -8.18 -3.23 1.88
C ASP A 118 -6.80 -3.57 1.32
N VAL A 119 -6.72 -4.01 0.06
CA VAL A 119 -5.43 -4.32 -0.54
C VAL A 119 -4.64 -3.05 -0.90
N LEU A 120 -5.29 -1.97 -1.31
CA LEU A 120 -4.63 -0.69 -1.51
C LEU A 120 -4.11 -0.09 -0.19
N ARG A 121 -4.87 -0.23 0.90
CA ARG A 121 -4.40 0.12 2.26
C ARG A 121 -3.15 -0.66 2.63
N LEU A 122 -3.14 -1.97 2.38
CA LEU A 122 -1.99 -2.83 2.61
C LEU A 122 -0.77 -2.38 1.80
N LEU A 123 -0.94 -2.14 0.49
CA LEU A 123 0.13 -1.65 -0.36
C LEU A 123 0.64 -0.29 0.09
N GLN A 124 -0.22 0.61 0.54
CA GLN A 124 0.20 1.91 1.08
C GLN A 124 1.13 1.72 2.28
N VAL A 125 0.75 0.89 3.25
CA VAL A 125 1.57 0.64 4.45
C VAL A 125 2.89 -0.02 4.08
N LEU A 126 2.88 -1.03 3.20
CA LEU A 126 4.09 -1.76 2.80
C LEU A 126 5.06 -0.92 1.96
N THR A 127 4.57 0.12 1.28
CA THR A 127 5.38 1.02 0.46
C THR A 127 5.90 2.24 1.23
N TYR A 128 5.30 2.58 2.37
CA TYR A 128 5.71 3.76 3.16
C TYR A 128 7.08 3.54 3.82
N GLU A 129 7.97 4.54 3.70
CA GLU A 129 9.37 4.54 4.20
C GLU A 129 10.27 3.37 3.76
N ARG A 130 9.80 2.49 2.87
CA ARG A 130 10.50 1.25 2.50
C ARG A 130 11.01 1.23 1.08
N ASN A 131 12.20 0.65 0.89
CA ASN A 131 12.78 0.42 -0.43
C ASN A 131 12.22 -0.85 -1.06
N VAL A 132 11.10 -0.72 -1.77
CA VAL A 132 10.47 -1.84 -2.50
C VAL A 132 11.34 -2.24 -3.69
N VAL A 133 11.69 -3.52 -3.78
CA VAL A 133 12.32 -4.09 -4.98
C VAL A 133 11.28 -4.08 -6.11
N LEU A 134 11.45 -3.19 -7.07
CA LEU A 134 10.49 -2.99 -8.15
C LEU A 134 10.59 -4.11 -9.20
N GLY A 135 9.58 -4.97 -9.26
CA GLY A 135 9.48 -6.03 -10.26
C GLY A 135 8.81 -5.59 -11.57
N ILE A 136 8.52 -6.56 -12.44
CA ILE A 136 7.73 -6.39 -13.67
C ILE A 136 6.33 -5.88 -13.33
N TRP A 137 5.77 -6.44 -12.26
CA TRP A 137 4.46 -6.13 -11.69
C TRP A 137 4.23 -4.64 -11.38
N THR A 138 5.30 -3.91 -11.05
CA THR A 138 5.22 -2.48 -10.70
C THR A 138 4.74 -1.62 -11.88
N ASN A 139 4.99 -2.02 -13.14
CA ASN A 139 4.51 -1.27 -14.30
C ASN A 139 2.98 -1.33 -14.42
N ASP A 140 2.41 -2.50 -14.17
CA ASP A 140 0.96 -2.71 -14.16
C ASP A 140 0.33 -1.94 -12.99
N LEU A 141 0.95 -1.97 -11.80
CA LEU A 141 0.51 -1.19 -10.65
C LEU A 141 0.46 0.30 -11.00
N ILE A 142 1.57 0.85 -11.48
CA ILE A 142 1.65 2.29 -11.80
C ILE A 142 0.60 2.64 -12.84
N SER A 143 0.42 1.82 -13.87
CA SER A 143 -0.58 2.08 -14.92
C SER A 143 -2.01 2.08 -14.36
N PHE A 144 -2.34 1.12 -13.49
CA PHE A 144 -3.61 1.08 -12.76
C PHE A 144 -3.81 2.34 -11.93
N LEU A 145 -2.87 2.64 -11.02
CA LEU A 145 -2.97 3.78 -10.10
C LEU A 145 -3.09 5.12 -10.84
N LEU A 146 -2.33 5.32 -11.91
CA LEU A 146 -2.42 6.53 -12.73
C LEU A 146 -3.80 6.66 -13.38
N ARG A 147 -4.34 5.56 -13.91
CA ARG A 147 -5.68 5.55 -14.52
C ARG A 147 -6.77 5.91 -13.51
N GLU A 148 -6.76 5.28 -12.34
CA GLU A 148 -7.75 5.55 -11.28
C GLU A 148 -7.67 7.00 -10.81
N VAL A 149 -6.47 7.57 -10.67
CA VAL A 149 -6.30 8.99 -10.32
C VAL A 149 -6.84 9.92 -11.41
N THR A 150 -6.65 9.57 -12.67
CA THR A 150 -7.13 10.37 -13.82
C THR A 150 -8.60 10.22 -14.13
N CYS A 151 -9.33 9.36 -13.42
CA CYS A 151 -10.76 9.18 -13.62
C CYS A 151 -11.52 10.48 -13.32
N ASP A 152 -12.54 10.78 -14.14
CA ASP A 152 -13.41 11.94 -13.93
C ASP A 152 -14.32 11.70 -12.72
N ASP A 153 -14.91 10.52 -12.63
CA ASP A 153 -15.63 10.05 -11.45
C ASP A 153 -14.64 9.54 -10.41
N GLU A 154 -14.41 10.34 -9.37
CA GLU A 154 -13.39 10.06 -8.36
C GLU A 154 -13.78 8.83 -7.52
N PRO A 155 -12.99 7.75 -7.56
CA PRO A 155 -13.31 6.55 -6.80
C PRO A 155 -13.06 6.76 -5.30
N GLU A 156 -13.79 6.05 -4.45
CA GLU A 156 -13.62 6.09 -2.99
C GLU A 156 -12.18 5.73 -2.56
N TRP A 157 -11.51 4.87 -3.31
CA TRP A 157 -10.12 4.45 -3.05
C TRP A 157 -9.04 5.42 -3.57
N LEU A 158 -9.42 6.55 -4.16
CA LEU A 158 -8.48 7.57 -4.67
C LEU A 158 -7.38 7.96 -3.65
N PRO A 159 -7.66 8.17 -2.34
CA PRO A 159 -6.64 8.52 -1.37
C PRO A 159 -5.51 7.48 -1.26
N TYR A 160 -5.83 6.18 -1.43
CA TYR A 160 -4.84 5.13 -1.40
C TYR A 160 -4.00 5.12 -2.67
N CYS A 161 -4.62 5.34 -3.83
CA CYS A 161 -3.90 5.35 -5.09
C CYS A 161 -2.81 6.43 -5.13
N ILE A 162 -3.17 7.65 -4.72
CA ILE A 162 -2.23 8.77 -4.70
C ILE A 162 -1.14 8.60 -3.63
N ALA A 163 -1.48 8.03 -2.48
CA ALA A 163 -0.50 7.75 -1.42
C ALA A 163 0.52 6.67 -1.84
N ILE A 164 0.09 5.60 -2.51
CA ILE A 164 1.02 4.57 -3.02
C ILE A 164 1.96 5.16 -4.08
N LEU A 165 1.42 5.94 -5.03
CA LEU A 165 2.26 6.63 -6.02
C LEU A 165 3.28 7.54 -5.34
N CYS A 166 2.86 8.29 -4.31
CA CYS A 166 3.73 9.15 -3.50
C CYS A 166 4.86 8.35 -2.83
N ASN A 167 4.54 7.23 -2.19
CA ASN A 167 5.52 6.36 -1.54
C ASN A 167 6.56 5.83 -2.55
N LEU A 168 6.10 5.33 -3.69
CA LEU A 168 6.98 4.81 -4.75
C LEU A 168 7.91 5.90 -5.31
N ALA A 169 7.38 7.10 -5.56
CA ALA A 169 8.15 8.22 -6.10
C ALA A 169 9.23 8.70 -5.10
N THR A 170 8.90 8.72 -3.81
CA THR A 170 9.81 9.16 -2.74
C THR A 170 11.02 8.25 -2.60
N ARG A 171 10.88 6.96 -2.87
CA ARG A 171 11.92 5.94 -2.63
C ARG A 171 12.64 5.47 -3.89
N SER A 172 12.13 5.76 -5.08
CA SER A 172 12.69 5.19 -6.32
C SER A 172 12.64 6.13 -7.52
N LYS A 173 13.82 6.60 -7.97
CA LYS A 173 13.98 7.29 -9.26
C LYS A 173 13.47 6.45 -10.43
N SER A 174 13.58 5.11 -10.35
CA SER A 174 13.06 4.18 -11.35
C SER A 174 11.52 4.17 -11.41
N ALA A 175 10.84 4.27 -10.26
CA ALA A 175 9.39 4.43 -10.23
C ALA A 175 8.96 5.74 -10.90
N CYS A 176 9.62 6.86 -10.60
CA CYS A 176 9.35 8.15 -11.26
C CYS A 176 9.57 8.08 -12.78
N LEU A 177 10.57 7.32 -13.25
CA LEU A 177 10.79 7.11 -14.67
C LEU A 177 9.67 6.27 -15.31
N ARG A 178 9.22 5.21 -14.65
CA ARG A 178 8.10 4.38 -15.11
C ARG A 178 6.80 5.17 -15.19
N MET A 179 6.51 6.01 -14.19
CA MET A 179 5.37 6.94 -14.21
C MET A 179 5.42 7.87 -15.43
N ARG A 180 6.57 8.51 -15.68
CA ARG A 180 6.76 9.41 -16.83
C ARG A 180 6.58 8.74 -18.19
N LYS A 181 6.93 7.46 -18.30
CA LYS A 181 6.76 6.67 -19.53
C LYS A 181 5.32 6.20 -19.76
N SER A 182 4.43 6.33 -18.77
CA SER A 182 3.03 5.93 -18.92
C SER A 182 2.28 6.88 -19.86
N SER A 183 1.39 6.34 -20.68
CA SER A 183 0.52 7.12 -21.58
C SER A 183 -0.40 8.09 -20.82
N SER A 184 -0.80 7.74 -19.59
CA SER A 184 -1.67 8.57 -18.74
C SER A 184 -0.92 9.71 -18.04
N TYR A 185 0.41 9.80 -18.16
CA TYR A 185 1.21 10.73 -17.37
C TYR A 185 0.83 12.22 -17.56
N LYS A 186 0.53 12.62 -18.80
CA LYS A 186 0.12 14.01 -19.10
C LYS A 186 -1.21 14.36 -18.45
N ALA A 187 -2.20 13.46 -18.50
CA ALA A 187 -3.48 13.65 -17.83
C ALA A 187 -3.30 13.65 -16.31
N PHE A 188 -2.47 12.75 -15.79
CA PHE A 188 -2.16 12.64 -14.37
C PHE A 188 -1.53 13.92 -13.80
N THR A 189 -0.49 14.47 -14.44
CA THR A 189 0.15 15.71 -13.99
C THR A 189 -0.81 16.91 -14.00
N HIS A 190 -1.75 16.95 -14.95
CA HIS A 190 -2.80 17.97 -14.96
C HIS A 190 -3.82 17.76 -13.82
N LYS A 191 -4.27 16.52 -13.59
CA LYS A 191 -5.17 16.18 -12.49
C LYS A 191 -4.52 16.44 -11.12
N LEU A 192 -3.22 16.18 -10.94
CA LEU A 192 -2.49 16.45 -9.69
C LEU A 192 -2.63 17.90 -9.21
N LEU A 193 -2.60 18.87 -10.12
CA LEU A 193 -2.77 20.28 -9.76
C LEU A 193 -4.19 20.57 -9.24
N LYS A 194 -5.22 19.92 -9.82
CA LYS A 194 -6.61 20.03 -9.34
C LYS A 194 -6.79 19.39 -7.96
N LEU A 195 -6.11 18.28 -7.71
CA LEU A 195 -6.17 17.55 -6.44
C LEU A 195 -5.58 18.34 -5.26
N LEU A 196 -4.82 19.41 -5.49
CA LEU A 196 -4.35 20.30 -4.42
C LEU A 196 -5.48 21.05 -3.72
N ALA A 197 -6.66 21.15 -4.34
CA ALA A 197 -7.87 21.74 -3.76
C ALA A 197 -8.88 20.69 -3.27
N HIS A 198 -8.48 19.41 -3.21
CA HIS A 198 -9.38 18.31 -2.81
C HIS A 198 -9.72 18.35 -1.31
N ASN A 199 -10.90 17.85 -0.93
CA ASN A 199 -11.38 17.87 0.45
C ASN A 199 -10.61 16.91 1.39
N SER A 200 -10.11 15.80 0.85
CA SER A 200 -9.27 14.86 1.59
C SER A 200 -7.84 15.36 1.72
N ARG A 201 -7.40 15.59 2.96
CA ARG A 201 -6.03 16.00 3.31
C ARG A 201 -4.96 15.01 2.84
N THR A 202 -5.26 13.72 2.88
CA THR A 202 -4.37 12.67 2.37
C THR A 202 -4.11 12.85 0.87
N VAL A 203 -5.16 13.13 0.10
CA VAL A 203 -5.03 13.38 -1.33
C VAL A 203 -4.17 14.62 -1.57
N VAL A 204 -4.47 15.73 -0.90
CA VAL A 204 -3.74 16.99 -1.07
C VAL A 204 -2.26 16.83 -0.73
N ILE A 205 -1.91 16.27 0.42
CA ILE A 205 -0.50 16.16 0.84
C ILE A 205 0.28 15.17 -0.02
N SER A 206 -0.32 14.03 -0.39
CA SER A 206 0.34 13.06 -1.27
C SER A 206 0.55 13.64 -2.67
N SER A 207 -0.40 14.44 -3.19
CA SER A 207 -0.23 15.17 -4.45
C SER A 207 0.91 16.20 -4.36
N LEU A 208 1.02 16.97 -3.27
CA LEU A 208 2.12 17.90 -3.07
C LEU A 208 3.48 17.20 -3.07
N VAL A 209 3.62 16.10 -2.32
CA VAL A 209 4.86 15.32 -2.29
C VAL A 209 5.22 14.79 -3.68
N LEU A 210 4.24 14.21 -4.39
CA LEU A 210 4.44 13.72 -5.76
C LEU A 210 4.97 14.80 -6.69
N ILE A 211 4.38 16.00 -6.67
CA ILE A 211 4.84 17.13 -7.48
C ILE A 211 6.33 17.45 -7.22
N GLY A 212 6.81 17.24 -5.99
CA GLY A 212 8.22 17.41 -5.63
C GLY A 212 9.17 16.40 -6.28
N PHE A 213 8.71 15.19 -6.59
CA PHE A 213 9.50 14.10 -7.17
C PHE A 213 9.32 13.90 -8.68
N LEU A 214 8.34 14.56 -9.28
CA LEU A 214 8.07 14.51 -10.72
C LEU A 214 8.90 15.57 -11.47
N GLU A 215 8.39 16.05 -12.60
CA GLU A 215 9.12 16.96 -13.47
C GLU A 215 9.33 18.35 -12.88
N GLU A 216 10.49 18.92 -13.18
CA GLU A 216 10.92 20.23 -12.68
C GLU A 216 9.94 21.35 -13.01
N LYS A 217 9.36 21.36 -14.22
CA LYS A 217 8.36 22.36 -14.61
C LYS A 217 7.12 22.33 -13.70
N LEU A 218 6.65 21.13 -13.35
CA LEU A 218 5.50 20.95 -12.46
C LEU A 218 5.88 21.38 -11.03
N ARG A 219 7.06 20.97 -10.56
CA ARG A 219 7.61 21.36 -9.26
C ARG A 219 7.70 22.89 -9.13
N ASN A 220 8.27 23.57 -10.12
CA ASN A 220 8.44 25.03 -10.12
C ASN A 220 7.10 25.78 -10.20
N THR A 221 6.03 25.14 -10.69
CA THR A 221 4.70 25.73 -10.67
C THR A 221 4.16 25.85 -9.24
N VAL A 222 4.45 24.88 -8.37
CA VAL A 222 3.91 24.82 -7.00
C VAL A 222 4.88 25.39 -5.98
N PHE A 223 6.17 25.07 -6.07
CA PHE A 223 7.18 25.43 -5.07
C PHE A 223 7.98 26.69 -5.44
N CYS A 224 7.47 27.57 -6.31
CA CYS A 224 8.09 28.86 -6.57
C CYS A 224 7.87 29.84 -5.41
N SER A 225 8.72 30.87 -5.33
CA SER A 225 8.67 31.92 -4.30
C SER A 225 7.28 32.57 -4.14
N ARG A 226 6.51 32.67 -5.23
CA ARG A 226 5.16 33.23 -5.22
C ARG A 226 4.14 32.32 -4.53
N ASN A 227 4.27 31.00 -4.66
CA ASN A 227 3.28 30.01 -4.22
C ASN A 227 3.70 29.27 -2.93
N ILE A 228 4.97 29.36 -2.55
CA ILE A 228 5.51 28.66 -1.37
C ILE A 228 4.78 29.03 -0.06
N PRO A 229 4.30 30.26 0.20
CA PRO A 229 3.53 30.55 1.41
C PRO A 229 2.22 29.74 1.49
N GLN A 230 1.53 29.57 0.37
CA GLN A 230 0.31 28.76 0.28
C GLN A 230 0.63 27.27 0.48
N THR A 231 1.74 26.80 -0.06
CA THR A 231 2.24 25.43 0.18
C THR A 231 2.49 25.19 1.66
N PHE A 232 3.23 26.07 2.35
CA PHE A 232 3.47 25.95 3.79
C PHE A 232 2.16 25.98 4.58
N ARG A 233 1.25 26.90 4.26
CA ARG A 233 -0.08 26.95 4.89
C ARG A 233 -0.83 25.62 4.71
N CYS A 234 -0.77 25.03 3.52
CA CYS A 234 -1.38 23.73 3.27
C CYS A 234 -0.75 22.63 4.15
N ILE A 235 0.58 22.57 4.23
CA ILE A 235 1.30 21.60 5.05
C ILE A 235 0.92 21.75 6.53
N PHE A 236 0.96 22.96 7.07
CA PHE A 236 0.59 23.20 8.47
C PHE A 236 -0.88 22.89 8.76
N ASN A 237 -1.79 23.19 7.82
CA ASN A 237 -3.19 22.78 7.95
C ASN A 237 -3.33 21.25 8.06
N VAL A 238 -2.55 20.49 7.29
CA VAL A 238 -2.53 19.01 7.38
C VAL A 238 -1.91 18.55 8.69
N LEU A 239 -0.85 19.20 9.19
CA LEU A 239 -0.23 18.83 10.47
C LEU A 239 -1.17 19.03 11.66
N ILE A 240 -1.93 20.13 11.67
CA ILE A 240 -2.84 20.48 12.77
C ILE A 240 -4.16 19.71 12.67
N LEU A 241 -4.75 19.64 11.47
CA LEU A 241 -6.10 19.12 11.24
C LEU A 241 -6.12 17.74 10.58
N GLY A 242 -4.98 17.11 10.36
CA GLY A 242 -4.89 15.81 9.69
C GLY A 242 -5.53 14.71 10.52
N ASP A 243 -6.43 13.95 9.91
CA ASP A 243 -7.25 12.93 10.57
C ASP A 243 -6.45 11.65 10.91
N HIS A 244 -5.38 11.37 10.16
CA HIS A 244 -4.60 10.14 10.30
C HIS A 244 -3.12 10.44 10.58
N LEU A 245 -2.50 9.63 11.45
CA LEU A 245 -1.09 9.75 11.82
C LEU A 245 -0.16 9.67 10.58
N MET A 246 -0.43 8.75 9.66
CA MET A 246 0.32 8.60 8.40
C MET A 246 0.32 9.89 7.58
N THR A 247 -0.83 10.55 7.44
CA THR A 247 -0.97 11.81 6.70
C THR A 247 -0.12 12.92 7.33
N ARG A 248 -0.04 12.95 8.67
CA ARG A 248 0.82 13.90 9.39
C ARG A 248 2.30 13.59 9.18
N HIS A 249 2.71 12.31 9.21
CA HIS A 249 4.10 11.95 8.93
C HIS A 249 4.54 12.36 7.52
N ILE A 250 3.73 12.07 6.49
CA ILE A 250 3.99 12.51 5.12
C ILE A 250 4.13 14.04 5.04
N ALA A 251 3.28 14.79 5.77
CA ALA A 251 3.37 16.25 5.82
C ALA A 251 4.66 16.74 6.51
N VAL A 252 5.09 16.09 7.60
CA VAL A 252 6.36 16.39 8.27
C VAL A 252 7.54 16.12 7.35
N ASP A 253 7.53 15.02 6.61
CA ASP A 253 8.62 14.66 5.70
C ASP A 253 8.73 15.68 4.55
N LEU A 254 7.60 16.10 3.99
CA LEU A 254 7.57 17.19 3.01
C LEU A 254 8.12 18.50 3.60
N LEU A 255 7.70 18.84 4.82
CA LEU A 255 8.13 20.07 5.49
C LEU A 255 9.66 20.07 5.70
N LYS A 256 10.20 18.97 6.22
CA LYS A 256 11.66 18.78 6.38
C LYS A 256 12.36 18.98 5.05
N ARG A 257 11.86 18.37 3.97
CA ARG A 257 12.46 18.48 2.64
C ARG A 257 12.48 19.92 2.12
N LEU A 258 11.39 20.67 2.30
CA LEU A 258 11.30 22.06 1.83
C LEU A 258 12.19 23.03 2.64
N ILE A 259 12.43 22.76 3.93
CA ILE A 259 13.24 23.62 4.80
C ILE A 259 14.72 23.29 4.69
N ILE A 260 15.06 22.01 4.78
CA ILE A 260 16.45 21.54 4.78
C ILE A 260 17.03 21.63 3.37
N GLY A 261 16.16 21.52 2.34
CA GLY A 261 16.55 21.31 0.96
C GLY A 261 17.21 19.93 0.82
N ASP A 262 16.81 19.14 -0.17
CA ASP A 262 17.71 18.08 -0.63
C ASP A 262 18.90 18.78 -1.30
N SER A 263 19.85 19.24 -0.49
CA SER A 263 21.22 19.55 -0.86
C SER A 263 21.98 18.22 -0.93
N ALA A 264 21.47 17.30 -1.74
CA ALA A 264 22.09 16.00 -1.98
C ALA A 264 22.03 15.75 -3.48
N ASP A 265 23.20 15.89 -4.11
CA ASP A 265 23.51 15.63 -5.50
C ASP A 265 22.88 14.33 -6.07
#